data_AF-K0Q441-F1
#
_entry.id   AF-K0Q441-F1
#
_cell.length_a   1.000
_cell.length_b   1.000
_cell.length_c   1.000
_cell.angle_alpha   90.00
_cell.angle_beta   90.00
_cell.angle_gamma   90.00
#
_symmetry.space_group_name_H-M   'P 1'
#
loop_
_entity.id
_entity.type
_entity.pdbx_description
1 polymer ?
#
loop_
_entity_poly.entity_id
_entity_poly.type
_entity_poly.pdbx_seq_one_letter_code
_entity_poly.pdbx_strand_id
1 'polypeptide(L)'
;MKHQTLEQLQNIADIDQAYPHRIMSRSERLERWVELLELSPHRRLATLYQTEHQPTSVLSLLRSDNSPISVAFEDPILRAAGLENDTYGQAKKFFGLTDGELHNVLCYCHFGATVSAATAAHYVRGILGVKRPGLFARLRAMFAS
;
A
#
# COMPACT_ATOMS: atom_id res chain seq x y z
N MET A 1 -16.03 -40.96 -8.19
CA MET A 1 -15.41 -39.73 -8.73
C MET A 1 -15.01 -38.86 -7.54
N LYS A 2 -13.87 -38.16 -7.64
CA LYS A 2 -13.10 -37.61 -6.52
C LYS A 2 -13.85 -36.52 -5.74
N HIS A 3 -13.90 -36.66 -4.42
CA HIS A 3 -14.36 -35.62 -3.48
C HIS A 3 -13.20 -34.65 -3.26
N GLN A 4 -13.19 -33.52 -3.96
CA GLN A 4 -12.27 -32.43 -3.70
C GLN A 4 -13.07 -31.14 -3.89
N THR A 5 -13.27 -30.35 -2.81
CA THR A 5 -13.51 -28.88 -2.82
C THR A 5 -14.17 -28.32 -1.53
N LEU A 6 -14.45 -29.09 -0.47
CA LEU A 6 -14.93 -28.49 0.79
C LEU A 6 -13.82 -28.07 1.76
N GLU A 7 -12.65 -28.72 1.74
CA GLU A 7 -11.55 -28.39 2.67
C GLU A 7 -10.82 -27.08 2.30
N GLN A 8 -10.96 -26.59 1.07
CA GLN A 8 -10.32 -25.33 0.64
C GLN A 8 -11.09 -24.07 1.07
N LEU A 9 -12.35 -24.18 1.48
CA LEU A 9 -13.12 -23.04 2.00
C LEU A 9 -12.92 -22.85 3.51
N GLN A 10 -12.59 -23.91 4.25
CA GLN A 10 -12.32 -23.82 5.69
C GLN A 10 -11.01 -23.07 6.00
N ASN A 11 -10.02 -23.14 5.12
CA ASN A 11 -8.75 -22.40 5.29
C ASN A 11 -8.89 -20.88 5.14
N ILE A 12 -9.96 -20.38 4.52
CA ILE A 12 -10.24 -18.93 4.42
C ILE A 12 -10.97 -18.45 5.68
N ALA A 13 -11.80 -19.30 6.27
CA ALA A 13 -12.55 -18.99 7.49
C ALA A 13 -11.69 -19.02 8.77
N ASP A 14 -10.66 -19.86 8.83
CA ASP A 14 -9.76 -19.94 10.01
C ASP A 14 -8.79 -18.75 10.12
N ILE A 15 -8.50 -18.06 9.01
CA ILE A 15 -7.70 -16.83 9.03
C ILE A 15 -8.49 -15.68 9.70
N ASP A 16 -9.81 -15.71 9.60
CA ASP A 16 -10.71 -14.65 10.09
C ASP A 16 -10.83 -14.65 11.62
N GLN A 17 -10.59 -15.78 12.29
CA GLN A 17 -10.68 -15.90 13.75
C GLN A 17 -9.36 -15.58 14.48
N ALA A 18 -8.21 -15.73 13.82
CA ALA A 18 -6.90 -15.47 14.42
C ALA A 18 -6.52 -13.97 14.45
N TYR A 19 -7.20 -13.14 13.67
CA TYR A 19 -6.98 -11.69 13.61
C TYR A 19 -8.29 -10.96 13.89
N PRO A 20 -8.69 -10.75 15.17
CA PRO A 20 -9.75 -9.79 15.47
C PRO A 20 -9.37 -8.49 14.77
N HIS A 21 -10.21 -8.00 13.84
CA HIS A 21 -9.96 -6.88 12.94
C HIS A 21 -9.15 -5.78 13.63
N ARG A 22 -7.81 -5.88 13.53
CA ARG A 22 -6.94 -4.99 14.27
C ARG A 22 -7.09 -3.66 13.58
N ILE A 23 -7.77 -2.72 14.24
CA ILE A 23 -7.91 -1.37 13.72
C ILE A 23 -6.50 -0.80 13.58
N MET A 24 -6.00 -0.78 12.34
CA MET A 24 -4.66 -0.26 12.06
C MET A 24 -4.72 1.26 12.16
N SER A 25 -3.81 1.83 12.94
CA SER A 25 -3.59 3.27 12.95
C SER A 25 -3.13 3.76 11.57
N ARG A 26 -3.22 5.08 11.33
CA ARG A 26 -2.66 5.71 10.12
C ARG A 26 -1.19 5.33 9.92
N SER A 27 -0.38 5.39 10.98
CA SER A 27 1.05 5.10 10.91
C SER A 27 1.32 3.64 10.56
N GLU A 28 0.61 2.69 11.17
CA GLU A 28 0.79 1.27 10.86
C GLU A 28 0.43 0.93 9.41
N ARG A 29 -0.60 1.58 8.84
CA ARG A 29 -0.94 1.40 7.43
C ARG A 29 0.16 1.89 6.50
N LEU A 30 0.72 3.06 6.79
CA LEU A 30 1.83 3.62 6.01
C LEU A 30 3.13 2.83 6.17
N GLU A 31 3.45 2.38 7.38
CA GLU A 31 4.60 1.49 7.65
C GLU A 31 4.48 0.18 6.89
N ARG A 32 3.30 -0.45 6.91
CA ARG A 32 3.03 -1.66 6.13
C ARG A 32 3.19 -1.42 4.63
N TRP A 33 2.69 -0.29 4.12
CA TRP A 33 2.87 0.07 2.72
C TRP A 33 4.35 0.24 2.33
N VAL A 34 5.16 0.84 3.20
CA VAL A 34 6.62 0.93 3.04
C VAL A 34 7.25 -0.46 2.99
N GLU A 35 6.92 -1.35 3.92
CA GLU A 35 7.43 -2.74 3.95
C GLU A 35 7.14 -3.45 2.62
N LEU A 36 5.91 -3.35 2.11
CA LEU A 36 5.48 -3.99 0.86
C LEU A 36 6.26 -3.49 -0.36
N LEU A 37 6.49 -2.17 -0.44
CA LEU A 37 7.30 -1.58 -1.52
C LEU A 37 8.78 -2.02 -1.42
N GLU A 38 9.29 -2.24 -0.21
CA GLU A 38 10.67 -2.70 0.02
C GLU A 38 10.89 -4.19 -0.22
N LEU A 39 9.84 -5.02 -0.31
CA LEU A 39 10.00 -6.44 -0.68
C LEU A 39 10.58 -6.61 -2.09
N SER A 40 10.39 -5.64 -2.98
CA SER A 40 10.91 -5.66 -4.35
C SER A 40 11.35 -4.26 -4.77
N PRO A 41 12.44 -3.73 -4.19
CA PRO A 41 12.79 -2.31 -4.26
C PRO A 41 13.09 -1.84 -5.70
N HIS A 42 13.53 -2.76 -6.57
CA HIS A 42 13.85 -2.48 -7.96
C HIS A 42 12.64 -2.60 -8.92
N ARG A 43 11.46 -3.07 -8.44
CA ARG A 43 10.24 -3.16 -9.25
C ARG A 43 9.88 -1.76 -9.79
N ARG A 44 9.63 -1.67 -11.09
CA ARG A 44 9.14 -0.45 -11.75
C ARG A 44 7.62 -0.45 -11.66
N LEU A 45 7.08 0.59 -11.03
CA LEU A 45 5.65 0.75 -10.78
C LEU A 45 5.12 1.90 -11.65
N ALA A 46 3.94 1.72 -12.23
CA ALA A 46 3.28 2.72 -13.05
C ALA A 46 2.90 3.96 -12.22
N THR A 47 3.16 5.13 -12.79
CA THR A 47 2.73 6.42 -12.23
C THR A 47 1.34 6.80 -12.74
N LEU A 48 0.68 7.73 -12.05
CA LEU A 48 -0.58 8.30 -12.52
C LEU A 48 -0.32 9.65 -13.18
N TYR A 49 -1.03 9.91 -14.27
CA TYR A 49 -0.93 11.16 -15.02
C TYR A 49 -1.83 12.24 -14.42
N GLN A 50 -1.35 13.49 -14.49
CA GLN A 50 -2.13 14.71 -14.23
C GLN A 50 -2.68 14.82 -12.80
N THR A 51 -2.05 14.18 -11.82
CA THR A 51 -2.52 14.28 -10.43
C THR A 51 -2.37 15.70 -9.84
N GLU A 52 -1.56 16.55 -10.47
CA GLU A 52 -1.27 17.95 -10.13
C GLU A 52 -2.34 18.96 -10.56
N HIS A 53 -3.22 18.60 -11.50
CA HIS A 53 -4.09 19.58 -12.18
C HIS A 53 -5.56 19.17 -12.23
N GLN A 54 -5.87 17.92 -11.87
CA GLN A 54 -7.23 17.41 -11.96
C GLN A 54 -8.05 17.77 -10.71
N PRO A 55 -9.36 18.06 -10.85
CA PRO A 55 -10.26 18.23 -9.72
C PRO A 55 -10.31 16.97 -8.83
N THR A 56 -10.53 17.12 -7.53
CA THR A 56 -10.57 16.01 -6.57
C THR A 56 -11.56 14.89 -6.96
N SER A 57 -12.68 15.22 -7.60
CA SER A 57 -13.65 14.24 -8.11
C SER A 57 -13.07 13.35 -9.21
N VAL A 58 -12.26 13.91 -10.11
CA VAL A 58 -11.56 13.17 -11.16
C VAL A 58 -10.41 12.38 -10.58
N LEU A 59 -9.59 13.01 -9.72
CA LEU A 59 -8.50 12.34 -9.01
C LEU A 59 -8.98 11.07 -8.31
N SER A 60 -10.12 11.14 -7.63
CA SER A 60 -10.65 10.02 -6.85
C SER A 60 -10.87 8.73 -7.66
N LEU A 61 -11.09 8.85 -8.97
CA LEU A 61 -11.34 7.73 -9.88
C LEU A 61 -10.07 7.22 -10.57
N LEU A 62 -8.94 7.92 -10.45
CA LEU A 62 -7.71 7.51 -11.10
C LEU A 62 -7.20 6.18 -10.54
N ARG A 63 -6.74 5.33 -11.45
CA ARG A 63 -6.21 3.99 -11.16
C ARG A 63 -5.21 3.63 -12.25
N SER A 64 -4.19 2.86 -11.88
CA SER A 64 -3.29 2.23 -12.83
C SER A 64 -2.85 0.88 -12.25
N ASP A 65 -2.85 -0.15 -13.10
CA ASP A 65 -2.32 -1.46 -12.71
C ASP A 65 -0.81 -1.37 -12.46
N ASN A 66 -0.28 -2.22 -11.57
CA ASN A 66 1.13 -2.22 -11.20
C ASN A 66 1.61 -0.84 -10.69
N SER A 67 0.75 -0.08 -10.01
CA SER A 67 1.12 1.19 -9.37
C SER A 67 1.57 0.99 -7.92
N PRO A 68 2.15 2.02 -7.25
CA PRO A 68 2.38 1.96 -5.81
C PRO A 68 1.11 1.66 -5.00
N ILE A 69 -0.07 2.08 -5.46
CA ILE A 69 -1.34 1.76 -4.80
C ILE A 69 -1.70 0.29 -5.01
N SER A 70 -1.49 -0.27 -6.21
CA SER A 70 -1.72 -1.70 -6.47
C SER A 70 -0.89 -2.58 -5.54
N VAL A 71 0.36 -2.20 -5.25
CA VAL A 71 1.21 -2.93 -4.27
C VAL A 71 0.57 -2.97 -2.87
N ALA A 72 -0.02 -1.87 -2.42
CA ALA A 72 -0.75 -1.86 -1.15
C ALA A 72 -2.02 -2.74 -1.21
N PHE A 73 -2.76 -2.66 -2.31
CA PHE A 73 -4.01 -3.40 -2.47
C PHE A 73 -3.79 -4.91 -2.63
N GLU A 74 -2.65 -5.35 -3.17
CA GLU A 74 -2.27 -6.76 -3.26
C GLU A 74 -2.06 -7.40 -1.87
N ASP A 75 -1.88 -6.60 -0.80
CA ASP A 75 -1.67 -7.12 0.56
C ASP A 75 -2.99 -7.48 1.28
N PRO A 76 -3.18 -8.75 1.69
CA PRO A 76 -4.41 -9.18 2.36
C PRO A 76 -4.62 -8.50 3.72
N ILE A 77 -3.55 -8.09 4.41
CA ILE A 77 -3.66 -7.42 5.71
C ILE A 77 -4.23 -6.00 5.53
N LEU A 78 -3.71 -5.22 4.58
CA LEU A 78 -4.27 -3.89 4.27
C LEU A 78 -5.71 -3.97 3.76
N ARG A 79 -6.05 -5.00 2.97
CA ARG A 79 -7.44 -5.23 2.54
C ARG A 79 -8.37 -5.55 3.72
N ALA A 80 -7.97 -6.46 4.61
CA ALA A 80 -8.72 -6.77 5.82
C ALA A 80 -8.85 -5.56 6.77
N ALA A 81 -7.91 -4.63 6.72
CA ALA A 81 -7.94 -3.37 7.47
C ALA A 81 -8.83 -2.28 6.82
N GLY A 82 -9.43 -2.52 5.65
CA GLY A 82 -10.37 -1.61 4.99
C GLY A 82 -9.87 -0.95 3.69
N LEU A 83 -8.81 -1.46 3.06
CA LEU A 83 -8.40 -1.03 1.72
C LEU A 83 -9.26 -1.74 0.66
N GLU A 84 -10.38 -1.11 0.27
CA GLU A 84 -11.43 -1.74 -0.56
C GLU A 84 -11.05 -1.90 -2.04
N ASN A 85 -10.20 -1.03 -2.58
CA ASN A 85 -9.74 -1.03 -3.97
C ASN A 85 -8.43 -0.21 -4.09
N ASP A 86 -7.84 -0.19 -5.29
CA ASP A 86 -6.59 0.49 -5.63
C ASP A 86 -6.78 1.83 -6.38
N THR A 87 -7.92 2.49 -6.21
CA THR A 87 -8.10 3.85 -6.73
C THR A 87 -7.34 4.87 -5.89
N TYR A 88 -6.99 6.00 -6.50
CA TYR A 88 -6.38 7.15 -5.83
C TYR A 88 -7.26 7.65 -4.68
N GLY A 89 -8.59 7.77 -4.88
CA GLY A 89 -9.52 8.21 -3.85
C GLY A 89 -9.56 7.28 -2.64
N GLN A 90 -9.57 5.96 -2.90
CA GLN A 90 -9.53 4.97 -1.84
C GLN A 90 -8.20 4.99 -1.09
N ALA A 91 -7.07 5.08 -1.80
CA ALA A 91 -5.75 5.21 -1.17
C ALA A 91 -5.66 6.45 -0.27
N LYS A 92 -6.12 7.60 -0.78
CA LYS A 92 -6.17 8.86 -0.02
C LYS A 92 -6.96 8.71 1.27
N LYS A 93 -8.20 8.20 1.19
CA LYS A 93 -9.09 7.99 2.33
C LYS A 93 -8.50 6.99 3.33
N PHE A 94 -8.04 5.85 2.82
CA PHE A 94 -7.50 4.77 3.64
C PHE A 94 -6.23 5.22 4.36
N PHE A 95 -5.22 5.73 3.66
CA PHE A 95 -3.97 6.15 4.29
C PHE A 95 -4.04 7.49 5.02
N GLY A 96 -5.18 8.21 4.95
CA GLY A 96 -5.33 9.53 5.55
C GLY A 96 -4.31 10.51 4.98
N LEU A 97 -4.19 10.54 3.66
CA LEU A 97 -3.24 11.38 2.93
C LEU A 97 -3.94 12.62 2.36
N THR A 98 -3.17 13.68 2.21
CA THR A 98 -3.53 14.82 1.37
C THR A 98 -3.27 14.49 -0.10
N ASP A 99 -3.88 15.24 -1.02
CA ASP A 99 -3.61 15.08 -2.46
C ASP A 99 -2.13 15.33 -2.77
N GLY A 100 -1.50 16.30 -2.10
CA GLY A 100 -0.07 16.62 -2.26
C GLY A 100 0.87 15.53 -1.78
N GLU A 101 0.56 14.88 -0.66
CA GLU A 101 1.34 13.73 -0.18
C GLU A 101 1.26 12.55 -1.14
N LEU A 102 0.05 12.22 -1.63
CA LEU A 102 -0.13 11.13 -2.57
C LEU A 102 0.48 11.48 -3.93
N HIS A 103 0.34 12.72 -4.40
CA HIS A 103 0.99 13.24 -5.60
C HIS A 103 2.51 12.98 -5.61
N ASN A 104 3.19 13.30 -4.50
CA ASN A 104 4.63 13.10 -4.36
C ASN A 104 5.06 11.61 -4.43
N VAL A 105 4.16 10.67 -4.15
CA VAL A 105 4.47 9.23 -4.16
C VAL A 105 4.36 8.62 -5.56
N LEU A 106 3.44 9.11 -6.41
CA LEU A 106 3.04 8.37 -7.61
C LEU A 106 2.83 9.20 -8.89
N CYS A 107 3.06 10.51 -8.88
CA CYS A 107 2.77 11.32 -10.06
C CYS A 107 3.81 11.17 -11.19
N TYR A 108 3.31 11.12 -12.43
CA TYR A 108 4.12 11.18 -13.65
C TYR A 108 5.03 12.42 -13.69
N CYS A 109 4.60 13.58 -13.19
CA CYS A 109 5.40 14.80 -13.26
C CYS A 109 6.74 14.70 -12.51
N HIS A 110 6.84 13.82 -11.50
CA HIS A 110 8.05 13.59 -10.71
C HIS A 110 8.94 12.49 -11.27
N PHE A 111 8.34 11.43 -11.83
CA PHE A 111 9.08 10.19 -12.13
C PHE A 111 9.00 9.75 -13.60
N GLY A 112 8.23 10.44 -14.44
CA GLY A 112 7.86 9.95 -15.77
C GLY A 112 6.95 8.73 -15.68
N ALA A 113 7.00 7.85 -16.68
CA ALA A 113 6.04 6.74 -16.82
C ALA A 113 6.06 5.72 -15.67
N THR A 114 7.19 5.58 -14.98
CA THR A 114 7.33 4.63 -13.88
C THR A 114 8.23 5.17 -12.77
N VAL A 115 8.00 4.70 -11.54
CA VAL A 115 8.83 4.96 -10.35
C VAL A 115 9.38 3.64 -9.81
N SER A 116 10.55 3.64 -9.18
CA SER A 116 11.02 2.43 -8.48
C SER A 116 10.25 2.27 -7.16
N ALA A 117 9.99 1.02 -6.74
CA ALA A 117 9.32 0.77 -5.47
C ALA A 117 10.12 1.36 -4.28
N ALA A 118 11.46 1.32 -4.32
CA ALA A 118 12.31 1.96 -3.33
C ALA A 118 12.10 3.48 -3.25
N THR A 119 11.98 4.14 -4.40
CA THR A 119 11.70 5.59 -4.46
C THR A 119 10.31 5.88 -3.91
N ALA A 120 9.28 5.14 -4.30
CA ALA A 120 7.94 5.31 -3.74
C ALA A 120 7.94 5.13 -2.21
N ALA A 121 8.62 4.10 -1.71
CA ALA A 121 8.75 3.85 -0.26
C ALA A 121 9.46 5.00 0.47
N HIS A 122 10.46 5.62 -0.16
CA HIS A 122 11.12 6.81 0.38
C HIS A 122 10.14 7.97 0.62
N TYR A 123 9.28 8.26 -0.35
CA TYR A 123 8.26 9.32 -0.20
C TYR A 123 7.23 8.98 0.87
N VAL A 124 6.78 7.72 0.95
CA VAL A 124 5.86 7.26 2.01
C VAL A 124 6.50 7.40 3.40
N ARG A 125 7.80 7.12 3.56
CA ARG A 125 8.51 7.40 4.83
C ARG A 125 8.58 8.87 5.17
N GLY A 126 8.73 9.72 4.15
CA GLY A 126 8.70 11.18 4.31
C GLY A 126 7.41 11.65 4.97
N ILE A 127 6.27 11.06 4.57
CA ILE A 127 4.94 11.35 5.13
C ILE A 127 4.84 10.96 6.61
N LEU A 128 5.50 9.88 7.03
CA LEU A 128 5.55 9.46 8.43
C LEU A 128 6.40 10.41 9.31
N GLY A 129 7.10 11.39 8.72
CA GLY A 129 8.02 12.27 9.46
C GLY A 129 9.26 11.53 10.00
N VAL A 130 9.52 10.31 9.52
CA VAL A 130 10.58 9.45 10.04
C VAL A 130 11.93 9.92 9.51
N LYS A 131 12.67 10.67 10.34
CA LYS A 131 14.11 10.86 10.16
C LYS A 131 14.81 9.50 10.33
N ARG A 132 15.05 8.78 9.23
CA ARG A 132 15.84 7.52 9.13
C ARG A 132 15.27 6.33 9.94
N PRO A 133 15.53 5.07 9.55
CA PRO A 133 14.79 3.91 10.09
C PRO A 133 14.89 3.84 11.62
N GLY A 134 13.72 3.91 12.27
CA GLY A 134 13.58 3.80 13.71
C GLY A 134 13.86 2.39 14.23
N LEU A 135 14.20 2.32 15.51
CA LEU A 135 14.62 1.12 16.25
C LEU A 135 13.72 -0.11 16.03
N PHE A 136 12.43 0.07 15.76
CA PHE A 136 11.44 -1.00 15.58
C PHE A 136 11.62 -1.82 14.29
N ALA A 137 12.07 -1.21 13.19
CA ALA A 137 12.39 -1.95 11.96
C ALA A 137 13.61 -2.85 12.17
N ARG A 138 14.58 -2.42 12.99
CA ARG A 138 15.72 -3.24 13.42
C ARG A 138 15.30 -4.35 14.38
N LEU A 139 14.35 -4.08 15.27
CA LEU A 139 13.83 -5.10 16.19
C LEU A 139 13.04 -6.19 15.44
N ARG A 140 12.22 -5.84 14.44
CA ARG A 140 11.55 -6.85 13.59
C ARG A 140 12.52 -7.73 12.81
N ALA A 141 13.60 -7.15 12.28
CA ALA A 141 14.64 -7.91 11.59
C ALA A 141 15.40 -8.88 12.52
N MET A 142 15.43 -8.63 13.83
CA MET A 142 16.07 -9.51 14.81
C MET A 142 15.22 -10.73 15.21
N PHE A 143 13.90 -10.69 15.01
CA PHE A 143 13.00 -11.81 15.33
C PHE A 143 12.60 -12.66 14.11
N ALA A 144 13.18 -12.37 12.93
CA ALA A 144 12.95 -13.11 11.69
C ALA A 144 14.11 -14.06 11.33
N SER A 145 14.90 -14.49 12.32
CA SER A 145 15.92 -15.55 12.19
C SER A 145 15.52 -16.79 12.97
#